data_AF-A0A7Y5RJ32-F1
#
_entry.id   AF-A0A7Y5RJ32-F1
#
_cell.length_a   1.000
_cell.length_b   1.000
_cell.length_c   1.000
_cell.angle_alpha   90.00
_cell.angle_beta   90.00
_cell.angle_gamma   90.00
#
_symmetry.space_group_name_H-M   'P 1'
#
loop_
_entity.id
_entity.type
_entity.pdbx_description
1 polymer ?
#
loop_
_entity_poly.entity_id
_entity_poly.type
_entity_poly.pdbx_seq_one_letter_code
_entity_poly.pdbx_strand_id
1 'polypeptide(L)' 'LAFVTSKEGQGILASSDAKEYAVGSGVESDPALPKLASLEAPPVDPYKLNGPEVISMMTEAGIL' A
#
# COMPACT_ATOMS: atom_id res chain seq x y z
N LEU A 1 -2.16 -2.22 16.82
CA LEU A 1 -2.66 -1.40 15.69
C LEU A 1 -2.63 0.09 16.00
N ALA A 2 -3.20 0.55 17.12
CA ALA A 2 -3.32 1.97 17.45
C ALA A 2 -2.04 2.81 17.22
N PHE A 3 -0.87 2.32 17.63
CA PHE A 3 0.40 3.03 17.42
C PHE A 3 0.78 3.12 15.93
N VAL A 4 0.83 1.98 15.22
CA VAL A 4 1.28 1.95 13.81
C VAL A 4 0.38 2.77 12.88
N THR A 5 -0.90 2.92 13.21
CA THR A 5 -1.86 3.76 12.46
C THR A 5 -1.99 5.18 13.04
N SER A 6 -1.28 5.52 14.11
CA SER A 6 -1.27 6.87 14.69
C SER A 6 -0.49 7.84 13.81
N LYS A 7 -0.66 9.15 14.05
CA LYS A 7 0.16 10.16 13.38
C LYS A 7 1.66 9.94 13.58
N GLU A 8 2.06 9.52 14.78
CA GLU A 8 3.46 9.24 15.11
C GLU A 8 4.00 8.03 14.33
N GLY A 9 3.28 6.90 14.37
CA GLY A 9 3.68 5.69 13.66
C GLY A 9 3.75 5.89 12.14
N GLN A 10 2.79 6.62 11.58
CA GLN A 10 2.77 6.96 10.15
C GLN A 10 3.86 7.98 9.80
N GLY A 11 4.21 8.90 10.72
CA GLY A 11 5.34 9.81 10.55
C GLY A 11 6.68 9.09 10.49
N ILE A 12 6.86 8.04 11.31
CA ILE A 12 8.04 7.17 11.24
C ILE A 12 8.14 6.52 9.85
N LEU A 13 7.04 5.93 9.34
CA LEU A 13 6.99 5.33 8.00
C LEU A 13 7.38 6.34 6.91
N ALA A 14 6.78 7.53 6.93
CA ALA A 14 7.01 8.59 5.94
C ALA A 14 8.44 9.14 5.95
N SER A 15 9.15 9.04 7.07
CA SER A 15 10.55 9.46 7.21
C SER A 15 11.57 8.33 7.01
N SER A 16 11.10 7.10 6.82
CA SER A 16 11.96 5.92 6.71
C SER A 16 12.49 5.71 5.30
N ASP A 17 13.59 4.97 5.18
CA ASP A 17 14.13 4.53 3.88
C ASP A 17 13.29 3.45 3.19
N ALA A 18 12.16 3.01 3.78
CA ALA A 18 11.27 2.02 3.18
C ALA A 18 10.52 2.56 1.95
N LYS A 19 10.34 3.88 1.86
CA LYS A 19 9.61 4.55 0.77
C LYS A 19 8.21 3.97 0.51
N GLU A 20 7.53 3.59 1.59
CA GLU A 20 6.12 3.22 1.57
C GLU A 20 5.22 4.44 1.81
N TYR A 21 3.95 4.33 1.41
CA TYR A 21 2.96 5.39 1.60
C TYR A 21 2.34 5.36 3.00
N ALA A 22 2.26 6.52 3.65
CA ALA A 22 1.40 6.71 4.80
C ALA A 22 -0.08 6.65 4.37
N VAL A 23 -0.90 5.98 5.18
CA VAL A 23 -2.35 5.81 4.98
C VAL A 23 -3.17 6.43 6.12
N GLY A 24 -2.52 6.85 7.21
CA GLY A 24 -3.19 7.58 8.30
C GLY A 24 -3.62 8.98 7.87
N SER A 25 -4.82 9.40 8.27
CA SER A 25 -5.36 10.70 7.88
C SER A 25 -4.52 11.87 8.38
N GLY A 26 -4.18 12.79 7.48
CA GLY A 26 -3.44 14.02 7.78
C GLY A 26 -1.94 13.81 8.01
N VAL A 27 -1.37 12.70 7.52
CA VAL A 27 0.07 12.46 7.45
C VAL A 27 0.45 12.30 5.99
N GLU A 28 1.35 13.17 5.51
CA GLU A 28 1.91 13.05 4.17
C GLU A 28 2.99 11.97 4.13
N SER A 29 3.13 11.29 2.99
CA SER A 29 4.23 10.35 2.74
C SER A 29 5.55 11.06 2.46
N ASP A 30 6.61 10.29 2.29
CA ASP A 30 7.92 10.80 1.89
C ASP A 30 7.82 11.70 0.64
N PRO A 31 8.45 12.90 0.63
CA PRO A 31 8.36 13.85 -0.48
C PRO A 31 9.02 13.37 -1.78
N ALA A 32 9.83 12.30 -1.74
CA ALA A 32 10.36 11.66 -2.94
C ALA A 32 9.32 10.80 -3.68
N LEU A 33 8.19 10.49 -3.05
CA LEU A 33 7.09 9.76 -3.67
C LEU A 33 6.11 10.73 -4.36
N PRO A 34 5.55 10.38 -5.52
CA PRO A 34 4.37 11.07 -6.06
C PRO A 34 3.23 11.06 -5.03
N LYS A 35 2.32 12.04 -5.07
CA LYS A 35 1.16 12.02 -4.16
C LYS A 35 0.25 10.84 -4.49
N LEU A 36 -0.33 10.19 -3.48
CA LEU A 36 -1.30 9.09 -3.68
C LEU A 36 -2.41 9.46 -4.68
N ALA A 37 -2.95 10.67 -4.56
CA ALA A 37 -4.03 11.15 -5.43
C ALA A 37 -3.60 11.38 -6.89
N SER A 38 -2.30 11.46 -7.19
CA SER A 38 -1.79 11.60 -8.57
C SER A 38 -1.41 10.26 -9.22
N LEU A 39 -1.59 9.13 -8.54
CA LEU A 39 -1.18 7.81 -9.05
C LEU A 39 -2.18 7.19 -10.04
N GLU A 40 -3.33 7.82 -10.26
CA GLU A 40 -4.38 7.31 -11.18
C GLU A 40 -4.78 5.84 -10.87
N ALA A 41 -4.72 5.44 -9.60
CA ALA A 41 -5.00 4.07 -9.21
C ALA A 41 -6.46 3.69 -9.48
N PRO A 42 -6.74 2.49 -10.03
CA PRO A 42 -8.11 2.03 -10.22
C PRO A 42 -8.79 1.79 -8.86
N PRO A 43 -10.12 1.98 -8.76
CA PRO A 43 -10.85 1.63 -7.55
C PRO A 43 -10.87 0.11 -7.36
N VAL A 44 -10.15 -0.39 -6.36
CA VAL A 44 -10.08 -1.82 -6.01
C VAL A 44 -10.52 -1.99 -4.56
N ASP A 45 -11.43 -2.92 -4.32
CA ASP A 45 -11.84 -3.32 -2.97
C ASP A 45 -10.87 -4.41 -2.46
N PRO A 46 -10.05 -4.13 -1.42
CA PRO A 46 -9.06 -5.09 -0.93
C PRO A 46 -9.69 -6.35 -0.34
N TYR A 47 -10.96 -6.31 0.08
CA TYR A 47 -11.67 -7.49 0.62
C TYR A 47 -12.11 -8.48 -0.46
N LYS A 48 -12.05 -8.09 -1.73
CA LYS A 48 -12.40 -8.95 -2.87
C LYS A 48 -11.20 -9.61 -3.55
N LEU A 49 -9.98 -9.33 -3.08
CA LEU A 49 -8.78 -9.94 -3.63
C LEU A 49 -8.73 -11.44 -3.31
N ASN A 50 -8.47 -12.27 -4.30
CA ASN A 50 -8.45 -13.73 -4.18
C ASN A 50 -7.05 -14.31 -4.45
N GLY A 51 -6.23 -14.39 -3.40
CA GLY A 51 -4.88 -14.96 -3.48
C GLY A 51 -4.83 -16.40 -4.03
N PRO A 52 -5.65 -17.34 -3.52
CA PRO A 52 -5.68 -18.71 -4.03
C PRO A 52 -5.98 -18.82 -5.53
N GLU A 53 -6.92 -18.04 -6.05
CA GLU A 53 -7.24 -18.03 -7.48
C GLU A 53 -6.10 -17.46 -8.33
N VAL A 54 -5.46 -16.38 -7.87
CA VAL A 54 -4.27 -15.82 -8.54
C VAL A 54 -3.16 -16.88 -8.65
N ILE A 55 -2.87 -17.62 -7.57
CA ILE A 55 -1.86 -18.68 -7.59
C ILE A 55 -2.23 -19.76 -8.62
N SER A 56 -3.48 -20.23 -8.64
CA SER A 56 -3.94 -21.24 -9.61
C SER A 56 -3.74 -20.77 -11.05
N MET A 57 -4.18 -19.55 -11.37
CA MET A 57 -4.06 -19.00 -12.72
C MET A 57 -2.60 -18.80 -13.14
N MET A 58 -1.75 -18.30 -12.23
CA MET A 58 -0.34 -18.07 -12.51
C MET A 58 0.43 -19.39 -12.72
N THR A 59 0.13 -20.43 -11.94
CA THR A 59 0.71 -21.77 -12.16
C THR A 59 0.19 -22.41 -13.46
N GLU A 60 -1.11 -22.30 -13.77
CA GLU A 60 -1.67 -22.80 -15.04
C GLU A 60 -1.04 -22.11 -16.26
N ALA A 61 -0.77 -20.82 -16.14
CA ALA A 61 -0.07 -20.04 -17.17
C ALA A 61 1.45 -20.30 -17.23
N GLY A 62 2.02 -21.08 -16.29
CA GLY A 62 3.45 -21.41 -16.25
C GLY A 62 4.37 -20.25 -15.84
N ILE A 63 3.85 -19.27 -15.10
CA ILE A 63 4.62 -18.11 -14.59
C ILE A 63 4.98 -18.22 -13.10
N LEU A 64 4.55 -19.30 -12.45
CA LEU A 64 4.96 -19.77 -11.12
C LEU A 64 5.27 -21.27 -11.21
#